data_AF-A0A914CF75-F1
#
_entry.id   AF-A0A914CF75-F1
#
_cell.length_a   1.000
_cell.length_b   1.000
_cell.length_c   1.000
_cell.angle_alpha   90.00
_cell.angle_beta   90.00
_cell.angle_gamma   90.00
#
_symmetry.space_group_name_H-M   'P 1'
#
loop_
_entity.id
_entity.type
_entity.pdbx_description
1 polymer ?
#
loop_
_entity_poly.entity_id
_entity_poly.type
_entity_poly.pdbx_seq_one_letter_code
_entity_poly.pdbx_strand_id
1 'polypeptide(L)'
;MIRGAFLFFALFYSPSSARGIWTPAQANSWYQSQKWILGGNYILSDAVNQIEMWQAETFDPVKIDQEIGLGQNLGMNTMRIFLHDLVYAQDPTGFKNRVTTVLQIADKYGIKPILVFFTTGAIANPSTSGFQPPPVQGVRESRK
;
A
#
# COMPACT_ATOMS: atom_id res chain seq x y z
N MET A 1 57.41 -1.39 20.77
CA MET A 1 56.60 -0.21 21.16
C MET A 1 56.00 0.36 19.87
N ILE A 2 54.74 0.05 19.54
CA ILE A 2 54.06 0.57 18.34
C ILE A 2 52.75 1.21 18.82
N ARG A 3 52.63 2.54 18.61
CA ARG A 3 51.45 3.33 18.94
C ARG A 3 50.45 3.22 17.77
N GLY A 4 49.32 2.57 18.00
CA GLY A 4 48.21 2.53 17.04
C GLY A 4 47.42 3.83 17.07
N ALA A 5 47.32 4.51 15.93
CA ALA A 5 46.46 5.68 15.76
C ALA A 5 45.04 5.22 15.40
N PHE A 6 44.07 5.53 16.26
CA PHE A 6 42.65 5.33 15.96
C PHE A 6 42.14 6.51 15.14
N LEU A 7 41.77 6.27 13.89
CA LEU A 7 41.02 7.22 13.07
C LEU A 7 39.54 7.19 13.49
N PHE A 8 39.10 8.25 14.15
CA PHE A 8 37.69 8.51 14.39
C PHE A 8 37.06 9.05 13.09
N PHE A 9 36.21 8.25 12.44
CA PHE A 9 35.29 8.75 11.43
C PHE A 9 34.13 9.47 12.14
N ALA A 10 34.14 10.80 12.11
CA ALA A 10 32.99 11.59 12.52
C ALA A 10 31.90 11.46 11.45
N LEU A 11 30.81 10.77 11.77
CA LEU A 11 29.59 10.77 10.98
C LEU A 11 28.96 12.17 11.09
N PHE A 12 29.07 12.97 10.04
CA PHE A 12 28.34 14.23 9.96
C PHE A 12 26.85 13.92 9.75
N TYR A 13 26.05 14.13 10.80
CA TYR A 13 24.60 14.14 10.71
C TYR A 13 24.18 15.39 9.95
N SER A 14 23.83 15.27 8.67
CA SER A 14 23.11 16.32 7.96
C SER A 14 21.64 16.26 8.37
N PRO A 15 21.12 17.24 9.14
CA PRO A 15 19.69 17.29 9.39
C PRO A 15 18.97 17.43 8.06
N SER A 16 18.09 16.49 7.74
CA SER A 16 17.19 16.63 6.60
C SER A 16 16.22 17.76 6.90
N SER A 17 16.49 18.95 6.41
CA SER A 17 15.53 20.05 6.44
C SER A 17 14.24 19.60 5.76
N ALA A 18 13.12 19.67 6.48
CA ALA A 18 11.82 19.46 5.88
C ALA A 18 11.67 20.42 4.69
N ARG A 19 11.29 19.90 3.52
CA ARG A 19 11.01 20.77 2.36
C ARG A 19 9.94 21.78 2.77
N GLY A 20 10.16 23.05 2.43
CA GLY A 20 9.17 24.09 2.61
C GLY A 20 7.86 23.74 1.87
N ILE A 21 6.74 24.24 2.39
CA ILE A 21 5.42 24.08 1.75
C ILE A 21 5.50 24.63 0.32
N TRP A 22 5.02 23.87 -0.65
CA TRP A 22 5.00 24.30 -2.04
C TRP A 22 4.15 25.56 -2.22
N THR A 23 4.64 26.49 -3.03
CA THR A 23 3.80 27.57 -3.54
C THR A 23 2.72 26.99 -4.47
N PRO A 24 1.59 27.69 -4.67
CA PRO A 24 0.58 27.27 -5.64
C PRO A 24 1.16 27.00 -7.05
N ALA A 25 2.16 27.79 -7.48
CA ALA A 25 2.82 27.60 -8.78
C ALA A 25 3.62 26.28 -8.85
N GLN A 26 4.31 25.91 -7.78
CA GLN A 26 5.05 24.64 -7.70
C GLN A 26 4.09 23.44 -7.73
N ALA A 27 3.00 23.50 -6.97
CA ALA A 27 1.97 22.46 -6.97
C ALA A 27 1.30 22.29 -8.33
N ASN A 28 0.94 23.40 -8.99
CA ASN A 28 0.35 23.38 -10.33
C ASN A 28 1.32 22.84 -11.38
N SER A 29 2.60 23.23 -11.32
CA SER A 29 3.62 22.72 -12.25
C SER A 29 3.81 21.22 -12.11
N TRP A 30 3.84 20.70 -10.87
CA TRP A 30 3.89 19.26 -10.62
C TRP A 30 2.65 18.55 -11.16
N TYR A 31 1.45 19.09 -10.91
CA TYR A 31 0.20 18.49 -11.37
C TYR A 31 0.13 18.42 -12.89
N GLN A 32 0.51 19.50 -13.59
CA GLN A 32 0.57 19.55 -15.05
C GLN A 32 1.59 18.56 -15.67
N SER A 33 2.63 18.18 -14.92
CA SER A 33 3.60 17.18 -15.37
C SER A 33 3.08 15.73 -15.28
N GLN A 34 1.95 15.50 -14.60
CA GLN A 34 1.36 14.16 -14.51
C GLN A 34 0.51 13.85 -15.75
N LYS A 35 0.52 12.59 -16.19
CA LYS A 35 -0.50 12.08 -17.11
C LYS A 35 -1.87 12.17 -16.45
N TRP A 36 -2.95 12.18 -17.25
CA TRP A 36 -4.33 12.11 -16.75
C TRP A 36 -4.47 10.96 -15.76
N ILE A 37 -4.77 11.26 -14.49
CA ILE A 37 -4.79 10.26 -13.42
C ILE A 37 -6.08 9.45 -13.55
N LEU A 38 -5.94 8.18 -13.93
CA LEU A 38 -7.06 7.26 -14.11
C LEU A 38 -6.80 6.01 -13.26
N GLY A 39 -7.76 5.65 -12.42
CA GLY A 39 -7.60 4.54 -11.50
C GLY A 39 -8.84 4.25 -10.68
N GLY A 40 -8.68 3.40 -9.68
CA GLY A 40 -9.75 2.99 -8.78
C GLY A 40 -9.31 2.84 -7.33
N ASN A 41 -10.30 2.73 -6.44
CA ASN A 41 -10.11 2.17 -5.11
C ASN A 41 -9.99 0.66 -5.27
N TYR A 42 -8.85 0.10 -4.87
CA TYR A 42 -8.50 -1.30 -5.09
C TYR A 42 -8.57 -2.10 -3.79
N ILE A 43 -9.35 -3.16 -3.88
CA ILE A 43 -9.36 -4.33 -3.01
C ILE A 43 -9.43 -5.55 -3.94
N LEU A 44 -8.81 -6.65 -3.54
CA LEU A 44 -8.85 -7.90 -4.29
C LEU A 44 -10.31 -8.34 -4.51
N SER A 45 -10.64 -8.83 -5.70
CA SER A 45 -12.05 -9.10 -6.09
C SER A 45 -12.79 -10.09 -5.20
N ASP A 46 -12.07 -11.01 -4.54
CA ASP A 46 -12.61 -12.00 -3.60
C ASP A 46 -12.39 -11.65 -2.13
N ALA A 47 -11.74 -10.53 -1.84
CA ALA A 47 -11.59 -10.02 -0.49
C ALA A 47 -12.77 -9.12 -0.13
N VAL A 48 -13.37 -9.38 1.02
CA VAL A 48 -14.49 -8.57 1.52
C VAL A 48 -14.03 -7.24 2.12
N ASN A 49 -12.80 -7.19 2.65
CA ASN A 49 -12.18 -5.99 3.19
C ASN A 49 -10.64 -6.10 3.14
N GLN A 50 -9.97 -5.03 3.52
CA GLN A 50 -8.51 -4.97 3.53
C GLN A 50 -7.86 -5.96 4.53
N ILE A 51 -8.57 -6.45 5.55
CA ILE A 51 -8.01 -7.48 6.44
C ILE A 51 -7.82 -8.77 5.66
N GLU A 52 -8.87 -9.22 4.95
CA GLU A 52 -8.83 -10.42 4.11
C GLU A 52 -7.84 -10.29 2.96
N MET A 53 -7.73 -9.10 2.36
CA MET A 53 -6.73 -8.88 1.31
C MET A 53 -5.28 -9.04 1.81
N TRP A 54 -4.99 -8.61 3.05
CA TRP A 54 -3.61 -8.46 3.53
C TRP A 54 -3.12 -9.52 4.52
N GLN A 55 -3.99 -10.28 5.18
CA GLN A 55 -3.55 -11.32 6.12
C GLN A 55 -2.86 -12.49 5.40
N ALA A 56 -1.95 -13.17 6.08
CA ALA A 56 -1.07 -14.15 5.46
C ALA A 56 -1.83 -15.33 4.84
N GLU A 57 -2.94 -15.72 5.46
CA GLU A 57 -3.74 -16.90 5.11
C GLU A 57 -4.52 -16.72 3.80
N THR A 58 -4.81 -15.48 3.41
CA THR A 58 -5.64 -15.14 2.25
C THR A 58 -4.94 -14.21 1.25
N PHE A 59 -3.69 -13.83 1.51
CA PHE A 59 -2.90 -13.02 0.58
C PHE A 59 -2.61 -13.79 -0.71
N ASP A 60 -3.16 -13.32 -1.83
CA ASP A 60 -3.00 -13.95 -3.15
C ASP A 60 -2.25 -13.01 -4.11
N PRO A 61 -0.90 -13.12 -4.20
CA PRO A 61 -0.12 -12.28 -5.10
C PRO A 61 -0.36 -12.60 -6.58
N VAL A 62 -0.82 -13.80 -6.91
CA VAL A 62 -1.09 -14.21 -8.31
C VAL A 62 -2.33 -13.48 -8.81
N LYS A 63 -3.39 -13.43 -8.02
CA LYS A 63 -4.60 -12.69 -8.36
C LYS A 63 -4.36 -11.18 -8.36
N ILE A 64 -3.57 -10.66 -7.40
CA ILE A 64 -3.17 -9.25 -7.40
C ILE A 64 -2.44 -8.89 -8.71
N ASP A 65 -1.53 -9.74 -9.18
CA ASP A 65 -0.83 -9.53 -10.46
C ASP A 65 -1.80 -9.48 -11.65
N GLN A 66 -2.79 -10.38 -11.67
CA GLN A 66 -3.82 -10.42 -12.72
C GLN A 66 -4.70 -9.16 -12.69
N GLU A 67 -5.22 -8.77 -11.52
CA GLU A 67 -6.15 -7.63 -11.40
C GLU A 67 -5.48 -6.29 -11.64
N ILE A 68 -4.24 -6.09 -11.17
CA ILE A 68 -3.46 -4.89 -11.48
C ILE A 68 -3.13 -4.85 -12.98
N GLY A 69 -2.80 -5.99 -13.59
CA GLY A 69 -2.60 -6.10 -15.04
C GLY A 69 -3.86 -5.76 -15.84
N LEU A 70 -5.04 -6.19 -15.39
CA LEU A 70 -6.33 -5.78 -15.98
C LEU A 70 -6.54 -4.26 -15.89
N GLY A 71 -6.21 -3.65 -14.75
CA GLY A 71 -6.24 -2.19 -14.59
C GLY A 71 -5.37 -1.47 -15.63
N GLN A 72 -4.15 -1.96 -15.84
CA GLN A 72 -3.24 -1.41 -16.86
C GLN A 72 -3.81 -1.58 -18.28
N ASN A 73 -4.39 -2.74 -18.62
CA ASN A 73 -5.03 -2.97 -19.92
C ASN A 73 -6.23 -2.05 -20.18
N LEU A 74 -6.91 -1.59 -19.13
CA LEU A 74 -7.98 -0.59 -19.21
C LEU A 74 -7.47 0.85 -19.29
N GLY A 75 -6.15 1.06 -19.30
CA GLY A 75 -5.51 2.38 -19.37
C GLY A 75 -5.38 3.09 -18.02
N MET A 76 -5.63 2.40 -16.90
CA MET A 76 -5.38 2.97 -15.57
C MET A 76 -3.88 3.14 -15.33
N ASN A 77 -3.53 4.13 -14.50
CA ASN A 77 -2.16 4.46 -14.11
C ASN A 77 -1.98 4.64 -12.60
N THR A 78 -3.05 4.49 -11.83
CA THR A 78 -3.01 4.59 -10.37
C THR A 78 -3.99 3.63 -9.73
N MET A 79 -3.69 3.19 -8.50
CA MET A 79 -4.61 2.42 -7.67
C MET A 79 -4.53 2.92 -6.23
N ARG A 80 -5.68 3.22 -5.63
CA ARG A 80 -5.76 3.58 -4.20
C ARG A 80 -5.96 2.31 -3.38
N ILE A 81 -4.95 1.93 -2.62
CA ILE A 81 -4.88 0.64 -1.92
C ILE A 81 -4.91 0.89 -0.41
N PHE A 82 -5.82 0.22 0.27
CA PHE A 82 -6.08 0.43 1.70
C PHE A 82 -5.27 -0.53 2.57
N LEU A 83 -4.63 -0.01 3.61
CA LEU A 83 -3.89 -0.78 4.60
C LEU A 83 -4.68 -0.89 5.92
N HIS A 84 -4.51 -1.98 6.65
CA HIS A 84 -5.11 -2.14 8.00
C HIS A 84 -4.04 -2.33 9.06
N ASP A 85 -4.17 -1.60 10.16
CA ASP A 85 -3.32 -1.69 11.35
C ASP A 85 -3.41 -3.05 12.06
N LEU A 86 -4.58 -3.71 12.11
CA LEU A 86 -4.75 -5.04 12.70
C LEU A 86 -3.82 -6.08 12.06
N VAL A 87 -3.72 -6.09 10.73
CA VAL A 87 -2.85 -7.03 10.00
C VAL A 87 -1.37 -6.73 10.29
N TYR A 88 -1.02 -5.45 10.38
CA TYR A 88 0.32 -5.03 10.77
C TYR A 88 0.65 -5.46 12.20
N ALA A 89 -0.28 -5.26 13.15
CA ALA A 89 -0.08 -5.60 14.55
C ALA A 89 0.13 -7.11 14.77
N GLN A 90 -0.55 -7.95 13.97
CA GLN A 90 -0.43 -9.40 14.02
C GLN A 90 0.89 -9.92 13.43
N ASP A 91 1.33 -9.37 12.30
CA ASP A 91 2.53 -9.81 11.58
C ASP A 91 3.23 -8.62 10.88
N PRO A 92 4.02 -7.82 11.61
CA PRO A 92 4.65 -6.62 11.06
C PRO A 92 5.61 -6.91 9.91
N THR A 93 6.40 -7.99 10.02
CA THR A 93 7.41 -8.35 9.02
C THR A 93 6.76 -8.91 7.77
N GLY A 94 5.86 -9.88 7.90
CA GLY A 94 5.17 -10.43 6.75
C GLY A 94 4.24 -9.42 6.09
N PHE A 95 3.59 -8.53 6.84
CA PHE A 95 2.81 -7.44 6.25
C PHE A 95 3.66 -6.54 5.37
N LYS A 96 4.85 -6.11 5.84
CA LYS A 96 5.79 -5.32 5.03
C LYS A 96 6.26 -6.07 3.78
N ASN A 97 6.49 -7.39 3.89
CA ASN A 97 6.85 -8.22 2.75
C ASN A 97 5.70 -8.26 1.72
N ARG A 98 4.46 -8.46 2.16
CA ARG A 98 3.28 -8.44 1.28
C ARG A 98 3.08 -7.08 0.61
N VAL A 99 3.24 -5.97 1.35
CA VAL A 99 3.22 -4.62 0.77
C VAL A 99 4.32 -4.47 -0.28
N THR A 100 5.53 -4.97 -0.01
CA THR A 100 6.63 -4.96 -0.98
C THR A 100 6.27 -5.72 -2.25
N THR A 101 5.66 -6.90 -2.14
CA THR A 101 5.17 -7.67 -3.29
C THR A 101 4.15 -6.88 -4.12
N VAL A 102 3.18 -6.23 -3.47
CA VAL A 102 2.18 -5.39 -4.18
C VAL A 102 2.85 -4.20 -4.89
N LEU A 103 3.83 -3.56 -4.25
CA LEU A 103 4.59 -2.47 -4.88
C LEU A 103 5.39 -2.95 -6.11
N GLN A 104 5.99 -4.14 -6.04
CA GLN A 104 6.70 -4.74 -7.18
C GLN A 104 5.75 -5.08 -8.35
N ILE A 105 4.55 -5.60 -8.05
CA ILE A 105 3.51 -5.85 -9.06
C ILE A 105 3.04 -4.53 -9.68
N ALA A 106 2.78 -3.50 -8.86
CA ALA A 106 2.36 -2.20 -9.37
C ALA A 106 3.42 -1.58 -10.30
N ASP A 107 4.70 -1.67 -9.93
CA ASP A 107 5.83 -1.22 -10.74
C ASP A 107 5.92 -1.98 -12.08
N LYS A 108 5.78 -3.32 -12.06
CA LYS A 108 5.74 -4.17 -13.27
C LYS A 108 4.72 -3.67 -14.31
N TYR A 109 3.57 -3.17 -13.87
CA TYR A 109 2.50 -2.68 -14.74
C TYR A 109 2.47 -1.15 -14.90
N GLY A 110 3.43 -0.41 -14.34
CA GLY A 110 3.45 1.05 -14.40
C GLY A 110 2.28 1.73 -13.68
N ILE A 111 1.69 1.06 -12.69
CA ILE A 111 0.61 1.56 -11.84
C ILE A 111 1.23 2.24 -10.62
N LYS A 112 0.84 3.49 -10.35
CA LYS A 112 1.25 4.21 -9.13
C LYS A 112 0.32 3.87 -7.97
N PRO A 113 0.80 3.23 -6.89
CA PRO A 113 -0.04 2.99 -5.73
C PRO A 113 -0.21 4.26 -4.87
N ILE A 114 -1.43 4.55 -4.46
CA ILE A 114 -1.77 5.50 -3.39
C ILE A 114 -2.09 4.67 -2.16
N LEU A 115 -1.11 4.48 -1.28
CA LEU A 115 -1.30 3.74 -0.04
C LEU A 115 -2.08 4.58 0.97
N VAL A 116 -3.17 4.03 1.48
CA VAL A 116 -4.01 4.66 2.50
C VAL A 116 -3.73 3.99 3.83
N PHE A 117 -3.14 4.76 4.74
CA PHE A 117 -2.92 4.33 6.11
C PHE A 117 -4.19 4.46 6.95
N PHE A 118 -4.37 3.55 7.91
CA PHE A 118 -5.37 3.65 8.98
C PHE A 118 -6.82 3.82 8.49
N THR A 119 -7.32 2.87 7.69
CA THR A 119 -8.75 2.83 7.30
C THR A 119 -9.58 2.00 8.28
N THR A 120 -10.81 2.45 8.59
CA THR A 120 -11.75 1.78 9.51
C THR A 120 -12.80 0.93 8.77
N GLY A 121 -12.62 0.65 7.47
CA GLY A 121 -13.60 -0.08 6.67
C GLY A 121 -13.61 -1.57 7.01
N ALA A 122 -14.60 -2.04 7.77
CA ALA A 122 -14.88 -3.46 7.95
C ALA A 122 -16.35 -3.66 8.34
N ILE A 123 -16.88 -4.86 8.09
CA ILE A 123 -18.25 -5.24 8.48
C ILE A 123 -18.43 -5.22 10.00
N ALA A 124 -17.40 -5.64 10.74
CA ALA A 124 -17.44 -5.78 12.17
C ALA A 124 -16.81 -4.57 12.88
N ASN A 125 -17.47 -4.12 13.95
CA ASN A 125 -16.95 -3.17 14.91
C ASN A 125 -17.02 -3.79 16.33
N PRO A 126 -15.88 -4.18 16.94
CA PRO A 126 -14.53 -4.06 16.41
C PRO A 126 -14.27 -5.06 15.27
N SER A 127 -13.36 -4.70 14.37
CA SER A 127 -12.95 -5.57 13.27
C SER A 127 -12.13 -6.75 13.80
N THR A 128 -12.27 -7.92 13.19
CA THR A 128 -11.59 -9.14 13.63
C THR A 128 -10.61 -9.65 12.58
N SER A 129 -9.42 -10.04 13.02
CA SER A 129 -8.46 -10.80 12.21
C SER A 129 -8.97 -12.20 11.90
N GLY A 130 -8.41 -12.83 10.87
CA GLY A 130 -8.74 -14.19 10.45
C GLY A 130 -9.82 -14.23 9.38
N PHE A 131 -10.41 -15.43 9.19
CA PHE A 131 -11.43 -15.62 8.18
C PHE A 131 -12.61 -14.69 8.37
N GLN A 132 -12.92 -13.92 7.34
CA GLN A 132 -14.07 -13.03 7.35
C GLN A 132 -15.36 -13.84 7.18
N PRO A 133 -16.52 -13.33 7.67
CA PRO A 133 -17.79 -14.04 7.61
C PRO A 133 -18.19 -14.50 6.20
N PRO A 134 -18.98 -15.59 6.07
CA PRO A 134 -19.50 -16.04 4.78
C PRO A 134 -20.39 -14.97 4.12
N PRO A 135 -20.62 -15.07 2.79
CA PRO A 135 -21.49 -14.15 2.05
C PRO A 135 -22.89 -14.08 2.67
N VAL A 136 -23.45 -12.87 2.78
CA VAL A 136 -24.81 -12.65 3.28
C VAL A 136 -25.62 -11.95 2.21
N GLN A 137 -26.66 -12.63 1.71
CA GLN A 137 -27.48 -12.10 0.62
C GLN A 137 -28.07 -10.73 0.95
N GLY A 138 -27.87 -9.75 0.06
CA GLY A 138 -28.40 -8.39 0.20
C GLY A 138 -27.60 -7.48 1.14
N VAL A 139 -26.51 -7.95 1.75
CA VAL A 139 -25.68 -7.15 2.67
C VAL A 139 -24.49 -6.55 1.92
N ARG A 140 -24.35 -5.22 2.01
CA ARG A 140 -23.15 -4.50 1.53
C ARG A 140 -21.93 -4.93 2.31
N GLU A 141 -20.77 -4.88 1.67
CA GLU A 141 -19.49 -5.32 2.27
C GLU A 141 -19.53 -6.79 2.72
N SER A 142 -20.32 -7.68 2.11
CA SER A 142 -20.22 -9.14 2.34
C SER A 142 -19.58 -9.81 1.13
N ARG A 143 -18.98 -11.01 1.31
CA ARG A 143 -18.47 -11.79 0.16
C ARG A 143 -19.59 -11.98 -0.86
N LYS A 144 -19.22 -12.08 -2.14
CA LYS A 144 -20.16 -12.29 -3.25
C LYS A 144 -20.11 -13.73 -3.74
#